data_AF-A0A820SII6-F1
#
_entry.id   AF-A0A820SII6-F1
#
_cell.length_a   1.000
_cell.length_b   1.000
_cell.length_c   1.000
_cell.angle_alpha   90.00
_cell.angle_beta   90.00
_cell.angle_gamma   90.00
#
_symmetry.space_group_name_H-M   'P 1'
#
loop_
_entity.id
_entity.type
_entity.pdbx_description
1 polymer ?
#
loop_
_entity_poly.entity_id
_entity_poly.type
_entity_poly.pdbx_seq_one_letter_code
_entity_poly.pdbx_strand_id
1 'polypeptide(L)'
;DLSTSEVTNLFRLTDFAEFLPQPPRALLSTEDLQRVETIQNSYEQRIELAARDGLPWNPSIYATTFLQHINSRSVPAMRLLSFFRQIPEFNELNVDDKVTLIKYNLMPLVILNNTLSYNAE
;
A
#
# COMPACT_ATOMS: atom_id res chain seq x y z
N ASP A 1 39.16 22.39 -55.98
CA ASP A 1 39.27 21.17 -55.15
C ASP A 1 39.17 21.50 -53.68
N LEU A 2 38.07 21.05 -53.09
CA LEU A 2 37.75 21.16 -51.68
C LEU A 2 38.63 20.20 -50.87
N SER A 3 39.28 20.71 -49.82
CA SER A 3 39.86 19.91 -48.73
C SER A 3 39.15 20.28 -47.43
N THR A 4 37.87 19.93 -47.35
CA THR A 4 36.98 20.06 -46.19
C THR A 4 37.26 18.90 -45.21
N SER A 5 38.44 18.87 -44.59
CA SER A 5 38.80 17.80 -43.64
C SER A 5 39.27 18.28 -42.26
N GLU A 6 39.43 19.60 -42.04
CA GLU A 6 40.05 20.11 -40.80
C GLU A 6 39.11 20.87 -39.84
N VAL A 7 37.79 20.85 -40.03
CA VAL A 7 36.88 21.61 -39.13
C VAL A 7 35.89 20.71 -38.36
N THR A 8 35.89 19.39 -38.57
CA THR A 8 34.88 18.49 -38.00
C THR A 8 35.37 17.72 -36.77
N ASN A 9 36.15 18.39 -35.91
CA ASN A 9 36.54 17.86 -34.59
C ASN A 9 36.03 18.74 -33.44
N LEU A 10 34.91 19.44 -33.65
CA LEU A 10 34.29 20.27 -32.63
C LEU A 10 32.98 19.63 -32.16
N PHE A 11 33.01 19.13 -30.93
CA PHE A 11 31.88 18.66 -30.11
C PHE A 11 31.15 17.41 -30.60
N ARG A 12 31.66 16.24 -30.21
CA ARG A 12 30.79 15.08 -30.03
C ARG A 12 29.77 15.43 -28.94
N LEU A 13 28.49 15.47 -29.31
CA LEU A 13 27.32 15.69 -28.46
C LEU A 13 27.17 14.70 -27.29
N THR A 14 28.11 13.76 -27.11
CA THR A 14 28.14 12.79 -26.02
C THR A 14 28.74 13.33 -24.73
N ASP A 15 29.60 14.36 -24.77
CA ASP A 15 30.26 14.88 -23.57
C ASP A 15 29.34 15.73 -22.69
N PHE A 16 28.22 16.22 -23.23
CA PHE A 16 27.24 17.01 -22.47
C PHE A 16 26.27 16.15 -21.65
N ALA A 17 26.21 14.83 -21.88
CA ALA A 17 25.37 13.93 -21.10
C ALA A 17 25.85 13.82 -19.64
N GLU A 18 27.15 14.02 -19.39
CA GLU A 18 27.74 14.02 -18.03
C GLU A 18 27.47 15.32 -17.26
N PHE A 19 27.09 16.40 -17.96
CA PHE A 19 26.80 17.72 -17.36
C PHE A 19 25.32 17.98 -17.14
N LEU A 20 24.44 17.06 -17.55
CA LEU A 20 23.03 17.18 -17.20
C LEU A 20 22.89 16.94 -15.69
N PRO A 21 22.22 17.84 -14.95
CA PRO A 21 21.89 17.58 -13.56
C PRO A 21 21.16 16.24 -13.53
N GLN A 22 21.70 15.28 -12.76
CA GLN A 22 21.05 13.99 -12.64
C GLN A 22 19.60 14.23 -12.23
N PRO A 23 18.63 13.53 -12.86
CA PRO A 23 17.24 13.63 -12.44
C PRO A 23 17.21 13.43 -10.92
N PRO A 24 16.42 14.24 -10.19
CA PRO A 24 16.38 14.16 -8.73
C PRO A 24 16.21 12.70 -8.35
N ARG A 25 17.17 12.15 -7.57
CA ARG A 25 17.13 10.75 -7.16
C ARG A 25 15.74 10.50 -6.62
N ALA A 26 15.03 9.54 -7.21
CA ALA A 26 13.74 9.10 -6.69
C ALA A 26 13.95 8.75 -5.22
N LEU A 27 13.16 9.36 -4.32
CA LEU A 27 13.25 9.14 -2.89
C LEU A 27 12.92 7.69 -2.51
N LEU A 28 12.20 7.00 -3.38
CA LEU A 28 11.85 5.59 -3.28
C LEU A 28 12.58 4.80 -4.35
N SER A 29 13.13 3.65 -3.96
CA SER A 29 13.66 2.69 -4.91
C SER A 29 12.53 2.00 -5.68
N THR A 30 12.88 1.32 -6.77
CA THR A 30 11.92 0.48 -7.52
C THR A 30 11.30 -0.60 -6.63
N GLU A 31 12.08 -1.15 -5.68
CA GLU A 31 11.60 -2.14 -4.72
C GLU A 31 10.58 -1.53 -3.75
N ASP A 32 10.82 -0.31 -3.25
CA ASP A 32 9.88 0.39 -2.37
C ASP A 32 8.54 0.64 -3.06
N LEU A 33 8.58 1.06 -4.33
CA LEU A 33 7.37 1.27 -5.13
C LEU A 33 6.56 -0.02 -5.29
N GLN A 34 7.24 -1.14 -5.57
CA GLN A 34 6.60 -2.44 -5.71
C GLN A 34 5.98 -2.92 -4.38
N ARG A 35 6.64 -2.65 -3.24
CA ARG A 35 6.08 -2.95 -1.91
C ARG A 35 4.84 -2.12 -1.61
N VAL A 36 4.87 -0.82 -1.90
CA VAL A 36 3.71 0.06 -1.72
C VAL A 36 2.54 -0.41 -2.58
N GLU A 37 2.78 -0.75 -3.85
CA GLU A 37 1.76 -1.29 -4.74
C GLU A 37 1.17 -2.61 -4.19
N THR A 38 2.02 -3.50 -3.68
CA THR A 38 1.56 -4.76 -3.06
C THR A 38 0.67 -4.52 -1.84
N ILE A 39 1.06 -3.59 -0.97
CA ILE A 39 0.27 -3.20 0.21
C ILE A 39 -1.08 -2.63 -0.21
N GLN A 40 -1.08 -1.72 -1.20
CA GLN A 40 -2.30 -1.10 -1.70
C GLN A 40 -3.25 -2.13 -2.28
N ASN A 41 -2.77 -2.98 -3.20
CA ASN A 41 -3.57 -4.03 -3.83
C ASN A 41 -4.15 -4.99 -2.80
N SER A 42 -3.32 -5.43 -1.84
CA SER A 42 -3.75 -6.31 -0.75
C SER A 42 -4.86 -5.67 0.10
N TYR A 43 -4.74 -4.36 0.36
CA TYR A 43 -5.74 -3.62 1.11
C TYR A 43 -7.03 -3.51 0.31
N GLU A 44 -7.00 -3.14 -0.95
CA GLU A 44 -8.22 -3.01 -1.78
C GLU A 44 -8.97 -4.35 -1.92
N GLN A 45 -8.26 -5.44 -2.18
CA GLN A 45 -8.82 -6.79 -2.35
C GLN A 45 -9.36 -7.40 -1.04
N ARG A 46 -9.02 -6.82 0.12
CA ARG A 46 -9.44 -7.33 1.44
C ARG A 46 -10.95 -7.46 1.59
N ILE A 47 -11.71 -6.59 0.90
CA ILE A 47 -13.17 -6.54 0.97
C ILE A 47 -13.75 -7.77 0.29
N GLU A 48 -13.31 -8.09 -0.92
CA GLU A 48 -13.82 -9.21 -1.72
C GLU A 48 -13.54 -10.56 -1.04
N LEU A 49 -12.35 -10.70 -0.46
CA LEU A 49 -11.95 -11.92 0.26
C LEU A 49 -12.75 -12.14 1.55
N ALA A 50 -13.18 -11.07 2.20
CA ALA A 50 -14.04 -11.12 3.39
C ALA A 50 -15.55 -11.04 3.07
N ALA A 51 -15.92 -10.68 1.83
CA ALA A 51 -17.32 -10.50 1.42
C ALA A 51 -18.13 -11.81 1.39
N ARG A 52 -17.47 -12.97 1.55
CA ARG A 52 -18.14 -14.26 1.77
C ARG A 52 -19.08 -14.25 2.99
N ASP A 53 -18.90 -13.32 3.92
CA ASP A 53 -19.74 -13.15 5.11
C ASP A 53 -20.95 -12.21 4.92
N GLY A 54 -21.23 -11.75 3.69
CA GLY A 54 -22.52 -11.12 3.33
C GLY A 54 -22.75 -9.67 3.78
N LEU A 55 -21.73 -8.98 4.31
CA LEU A 55 -21.86 -7.58 4.76
C LEU A 55 -20.97 -6.65 3.91
N PRO A 56 -21.54 -5.97 2.90
CA PRO A 56 -20.79 -5.08 2.00
C PRO A 56 -20.39 -3.75 2.66
N TRP A 57 -21.14 -3.26 3.65
CA TRP A 57 -20.95 -1.95 4.31
C TRP A 57 -20.40 -2.06 5.74
N ASN A 58 -19.78 -0.96 6.22
CA ASN A 58 -19.35 -0.83 7.60
C ASN A 58 -20.58 -0.68 8.53
N PRO A 59 -20.92 -1.69 9.34
CA PRO A 59 -22.15 -1.66 10.15
C PRO A 59 -22.10 -0.63 11.28
N SER A 60 -20.92 -0.05 11.57
CA SER A 60 -20.72 0.80 12.74
C SER A 60 -21.48 2.11 12.68
N ILE A 61 -21.81 2.59 11.48
CA ILE A 61 -22.54 3.86 11.27
C ILE A 61 -24.01 3.73 11.71
N TYR A 62 -24.56 2.52 11.65
CA TYR A 62 -25.98 2.25 11.98
C TYR A 62 -26.17 1.54 13.33
N ALA A 63 -25.08 1.32 14.07
CA ALA A 63 -25.15 0.71 15.39
C ALA A 63 -25.75 1.72 16.40
N THR A 64 -26.83 1.32 17.08
CA THR A 64 -27.52 2.16 18.08
C THR A 64 -27.46 1.57 19.48
N THR A 65 -27.07 0.31 19.61
CA THR A 65 -26.88 -0.38 20.89
C THR A 65 -25.42 -0.72 21.12
N PHE A 66 -25.03 -0.84 22.39
CA PHE A 66 -23.69 -1.28 22.78
C PHE A 66 -23.28 -2.61 22.11
N LEU A 67 -24.20 -3.58 22.09
CA LEU A 67 -23.94 -4.89 21.48
C LEU A 67 -23.75 -4.80 19.96
N GLN A 68 -24.52 -3.94 19.29
CA GLN A 68 -24.33 -3.67 17.86
C GLN A 68 -22.98 -2.99 17.58
N HIS A 69 -22.53 -2.08 18.45
CA HIS A 69 -21.20 -1.49 18.31
C HIS A 69 -20.09 -2.53 18.44
N ILE A 70 -20.20 -3.49 19.38
CA ILE A 70 -19.24 -4.60 19.49
C ILE A 70 -19.28 -5.44 18.22
N ASN A 71 -20.47 -5.86 17.79
CA ASN A 71 -20.65 -6.75 16.65
C ASN A 71 -20.25 -6.08 15.31
N SER A 72 -20.39 -4.76 15.18
CA SER A 72 -19.99 -4.02 13.98
C SER A 72 -18.49 -4.05 13.70
N ARG A 73 -17.67 -4.41 14.70
CA ARG A 73 -16.20 -4.49 14.57
C ARG A 73 -15.74 -5.79 13.91
N SER A 74 -16.58 -6.83 13.87
CA SER A 74 -16.22 -8.14 13.35
C SER A 74 -15.89 -8.10 11.86
N VAL A 75 -16.71 -7.41 11.06
CA VAL A 75 -16.52 -7.25 9.61
C VAL A 75 -15.19 -6.55 9.26
N PRO A 76 -14.88 -5.34 9.77
CA PRO A 76 -13.59 -4.71 9.50
C PRO A 76 -12.42 -5.49 10.08
N ALA A 77 -12.59 -6.19 11.21
CA ALA A 77 -11.56 -7.06 11.76
C ALA A 77 -11.24 -8.23 10.80
N MET A 78 -12.24 -8.94 10.31
CA MET A 78 -12.06 -10.04 9.34
C MET A 78 -11.41 -9.56 8.04
N ARG A 79 -11.83 -8.40 7.54
CA ARG A 79 -11.19 -7.74 6.38
C ARG A 79 -9.71 -7.46 6.63
N LEU A 80 -9.34 -6.94 7.80
CA LEU A 80 -7.95 -6.67 8.15
C LEU A 80 -7.13 -7.96 8.34
N LEU A 81 -7.73 -9.03 8.85
CA LEU A 81 -7.08 -10.34 8.91
C LEU A 81 -6.79 -10.90 7.52
N SER A 82 -7.74 -10.79 6.58
CA SER A 82 -7.51 -11.14 5.17
C SER A 82 -6.43 -10.29 4.52
N PHE A 83 -6.34 -9.01 4.88
CA PHE A 83 -5.26 -8.12 4.45
C PHE A 83 -3.89 -8.60 4.96
N PHE A 84 -3.74 -8.91 6.25
CA PHE A 84 -2.46 -9.38 6.80
C PHE A 84 -1.97 -10.67 6.10
N ARG A 85 -2.89 -11.58 5.77
CA ARG A 85 -2.56 -12.83 5.06
C ARG A 85 -2.07 -12.64 3.63
N GLN A 86 -2.30 -11.47 3.03
CA GLN A 86 -1.81 -11.17 1.68
C GLN A 86 -0.40 -10.55 1.70
N ILE A 87 0.07 -10.07 2.85
CA ILE A 87 1.42 -9.50 3.00
C ILE A 87 2.45 -10.64 3.06
N PRO A 88 3.38 -10.74 2.09
CA PRO A 88 4.39 -11.81 2.06
C PRO A 88 5.20 -11.91 3.35
N GLU A 89 5.70 -10.78 3.85
CA GLU A 89 6.53 -10.69 5.05
C GLU A 89 5.78 -11.18 6.29
N PHE A 90 4.47 -10.91 6.36
CA PHE A 90 3.63 -11.40 7.45
C PHE A 90 3.50 -12.93 7.40
N ASN A 91 3.45 -13.52 6.20
CA ASN A 91 3.33 -14.97 6.03
C ASN A 91 4.60 -15.73 6.43
N GLU A 92 5.76 -15.09 6.35
CA GLU A 92 7.06 -15.67 6.75
C GLU A 92 7.25 -15.72 8.28
N LEU A 93 6.47 -14.97 9.04
CA LEU A 93 6.54 -14.97 10.51
C LEU A 93 6.08 -16.31 11.11
N ASN A 94 6.62 -16.63 12.29
CA ASN A 94 6.11 -17.75 13.09
C ASN A 94 4.70 -17.43 13.65
N VAL A 95 4.01 -18.47 14.12
CA VAL A 95 2.62 -18.35 14.58
C VAL A 95 2.49 -17.42 15.79
N ASP A 96 3.44 -17.48 16.72
CA ASP A 96 3.41 -16.66 17.95
C ASP A 96 3.55 -15.16 17.63
N ASP A 97 4.43 -14.81 16.71
CA ASP A 97 4.62 -13.44 16.24
C ASP A 97 3.40 -12.93 15.47
N LYS A 98 2.81 -13.77 14.61
CA LYS A 98 1.55 -13.44 13.90
C LYS A 98 0.44 -13.12 14.90
N VAL A 99 0.25 -13.98 15.91
CA VAL A 99 -0.78 -13.80 16.94
C VAL A 99 -0.50 -12.53 17.75
N THR A 100 0.75 -12.30 18.12
CA THR A 100 1.18 -11.10 18.87
C THR A 100 0.87 -9.83 18.08
N LEU A 101 1.29 -9.76 16.82
CA LEU A 101 1.05 -8.60 15.97
C LEU A 101 -0.44 -8.34 15.75
N ILE A 102 -1.23 -9.39 15.48
CA ILE A 102 -2.69 -9.26 15.34
C ILE A 102 -3.30 -8.73 16.63
N LYS A 103 -2.97 -9.32 17.78
CA LYS A 103 -3.55 -8.97 19.08
C LYS A 103 -3.33 -7.50 19.44
N TYR A 104 -2.12 -6.97 19.20
CA TYR A 104 -1.78 -5.60 19.56
C TYR A 104 -2.19 -4.55 18.52
N ASN A 105 -2.29 -4.91 17.24
CA ASN A 105 -2.52 -3.93 16.16
C ASN A 105 -3.93 -3.97 15.54
N LEU A 106 -4.69 -5.05 15.70
CA LEU A 106 -5.98 -5.20 15.03
C LEU A 106 -6.99 -4.12 15.44
N MET A 107 -7.17 -3.87 16.74
CA MET A 107 -8.15 -2.87 17.20
C MET A 107 -7.81 -1.43 16.78
N PRO A 108 -6.56 -0.95 16.93
CA PRO A 108 -6.14 0.33 16.35
C PRO A 108 -6.44 0.44 14.85
N LEU A 109 -6.14 -0.61 14.08
CA LEU A 109 -6.37 -0.62 12.63
C LEU A 109 -7.86 -0.67 12.27
N VAL A 110 -8.71 -1.33 13.06
CA VAL A 110 -10.17 -1.26 12.89
C VAL A 110 -10.67 0.16 13.08
N ILE A 111 -10.14 0.91 14.05
CA ILE A 111 -10.51 2.32 14.27
C ILE A 111 -10.07 3.17 13.06
N LEU A 112 -8.82 3.03 12.60
CA LEU A 112 -8.31 3.75 11.44
C LEU A 112 -9.12 3.45 10.16
N ASN A 113 -9.43 2.18 9.91
CA ASN A 113 -10.25 1.76 8.78
C ASN A 113 -11.66 2.39 8.82
N ASN A 114 -12.25 2.50 10.02
CA ASN A 114 -13.53 3.20 10.20
C ASN A 114 -13.40 4.71 9.93
N THR A 115 -12.32 5.36 10.39
CA THR A 115 -12.06 6.78 10.11
C THR A 115 -11.87 7.06 8.62
N LEU A 116 -11.12 6.22 7.91
CA LEU A 116 -10.94 6.35 6.45
C LEU A 116 -12.23 6.14 5.67
N SER A 117 -13.18 5.37 6.23
CA SER A 117 -14.49 5.13 5.61
C SER A 117 -15.55 6.16 6.02
N TYR A 118 -15.21 7.10 6.92
CA TYR A 118 -16.15 8.11 7.38
C TYR A 118 -16.37 9.14 6.28
N ASN A 119 -17.55 9.13 5.68
CA ASN A 119 -18.02 10.26 4.87
C ASN A 119 -18.69 11.27 5.82
N ALA A 120 -18.23 12.53 5.79
CA ALA A 120 -18.71 13.59 6.66
C ALA A 120 -19.94 14.33 6.11
N GLU A 121 -20.48 13.87 4.97
CA GLU A 121 -21.70 14.39 4.33
C GLU A 121 -22.99 13.98 5.04
#